data_AF-A0A3M6THC8-F1
#
_entry.id   AF-A0A3M6THC8-F1
#
_cell.length_a   1.000
_cell.length_b   1.000
_cell.length_c   1.000
_cell.angle_alpha   90.00
_cell.angle_beta   90.00
_cell.angle_gamma   90.00
#
_symmetry.space_group_name_H-M   'P 1'
#
loop_
_entity.id
_entity.type
_entity.pdbx_description
1 polymer ?
#
loop_
_entity_poly.entity_id
_entity_poly.type
_entity_poly.pdbx_seq_one_letter_code
_entity_poly.pdbx_strand_id
1 'polypeptide(L)'
;MASLELRTFCQDFEMKDFIAQGTFAKVFKCTERKTGECFAVKEFQTEEANFDREVINNEVEIWRTLQHRNIVSLYKRFYGNGHIWVVLELVNGKTLLDEIVNKIVFSEEETRGMMEQLIESLKYLHRKRIVHRDIKADNILLEKKDGKLVVKLTDFGLARRLPDDCDVIKCTAEGTPLYLAPETILADPIGPAVDIWACGVILFLLLVGYPPFWHSDDRKLMLLIVEGCYSLPARYWDRVSDDAKDLVKRMLVVYPHKRVTAFKALNHPWISDFEENVDEGIETFARNLVSR
;
A
#
# COMPACT_ATOMS: atom_id res chain seq x y z
N MET A 1 5.35 -37.70 -1.40
CA MET A 1 4.91 -36.71 -2.41
C MET A 1 5.70 -35.41 -2.24
N ALA A 2 7.04 -35.47 -2.38
CA ALA A 2 7.95 -34.36 -2.06
C ALA A 2 9.02 -34.17 -3.16
N SER A 3 8.66 -34.41 -4.43
CA SER A 3 9.61 -34.43 -5.55
C SER A 3 9.30 -33.38 -6.63
N LEU A 4 8.52 -32.33 -6.33
CA LEU A 4 8.08 -31.35 -7.33
C LEU A 4 8.81 -29.99 -7.31
N GLU A 5 9.73 -29.73 -6.37
CA GLU A 5 10.27 -28.37 -6.14
C GLU A 5 11.77 -28.19 -6.41
N LEU A 6 12.32 -28.86 -7.43
CA LEU A 6 13.69 -28.61 -7.91
C LEU A 6 13.74 -28.27 -9.40
N ARG A 7 12.74 -27.52 -9.90
CA ARG A 7 12.96 -26.73 -11.11
C ARG A 7 13.71 -25.48 -10.70
N THR A 8 14.87 -25.26 -11.29
CA THR A 8 15.63 -24.04 -11.02
C THR A 8 14.93 -22.87 -11.70
N PHE A 9 14.96 -21.68 -11.09
CA PHE A 9 14.38 -20.47 -11.68
C PHE A 9 14.80 -20.30 -13.16
N CYS A 10 16.08 -20.53 -13.47
CA CYS A 10 16.63 -20.40 -14.82
C CYS A 10 16.04 -21.36 -15.88
N GLN A 11 15.44 -22.49 -15.47
CA GLN A 11 14.79 -23.43 -16.39
C GLN A 11 13.43 -22.93 -16.86
N ASP A 12 12.66 -22.28 -15.97
CA ASP A 12 11.31 -21.82 -16.27
C ASP A 12 11.30 -20.33 -16.68
N PHE A 13 12.27 -19.55 -16.22
CA PHE A 13 12.35 -18.10 -16.44
C PHE A 13 13.71 -17.65 -16.95
N GLU A 14 13.69 -16.50 -17.62
CA GLU A 14 14.88 -15.74 -18.01
C GLU A 14 14.90 -14.40 -17.28
N MET A 15 15.96 -14.13 -16.53
CA MET A 15 16.20 -12.83 -15.88
C MET A 15 16.44 -11.75 -16.95
N LYS A 16 15.87 -10.57 -16.78
CA LYS A 16 15.99 -9.42 -17.69
C LYS A 16 16.50 -8.20 -16.91
N ASP A 17 15.90 -7.05 -17.15
CA ASP A 17 16.36 -5.75 -16.65
C ASP A 17 16.23 -5.63 -15.13
N PHE A 18 17.19 -4.97 -14.49
CA PHE A 18 17.08 -4.56 -13.10
C PHE A 18 15.99 -3.50 -12.95
N ILE A 19 15.12 -3.65 -11.95
CA ILE A 19 14.02 -2.72 -11.66
C ILE A 19 14.38 -1.87 -10.43
N ALA A 20 14.69 -2.53 -9.31
CA ALA A 20 14.89 -1.85 -8.03
C ALA A 20 15.74 -2.70 -7.06
N GLN A 21 16.30 -2.05 -6.04
CA GLN A 21 16.98 -2.72 -4.93
C GLN A 21 16.36 -2.27 -3.62
N GLY A 22 15.85 -3.24 -2.85
CA GLY A 22 15.46 -3.06 -1.45
C GLY A 22 16.61 -3.40 -0.51
N THR A 23 16.33 -3.37 0.80
CA THR A 23 17.33 -3.64 1.85
C THR A 23 17.88 -5.07 1.82
N PHE A 24 17.04 -6.05 1.48
CA PHE A 24 17.38 -7.49 1.53
C PHE A 24 17.12 -8.23 0.22
N ALA A 25 16.70 -7.51 -0.82
CA ALA A 25 16.30 -8.11 -2.08
C ALA A 25 16.55 -7.19 -3.27
N LYS A 26 16.84 -7.80 -4.42
CA LYS A 26 16.90 -7.12 -5.71
C LYS A 26 15.68 -7.53 -6.53
N VAL A 27 15.09 -6.59 -7.24
CA VAL A 27 13.93 -6.82 -8.10
C VAL A 27 14.36 -6.66 -9.54
N PHE A 28 14.07 -7.69 -10.34
CA PHE A 28 14.35 -7.71 -11.77
C PHE A 28 13.06 -7.98 -12.55
N LYS A 29 13.03 -7.56 -13.80
CA LYS A 29 12.09 -8.08 -14.79
C LYS A 29 12.53 -9.49 -15.16
N CYS A 30 11.59 -10.38 -15.43
CA CYS A 30 11.87 -11.69 -15.99
C CYS A 30 10.80 -12.10 -17.01
N THR A 31 11.09 -13.13 -17.80
CA THR A 31 10.18 -13.66 -18.81
C THR A 31 10.02 -15.16 -18.62
N GLU A 32 8.79 -15.66 -18.55
CA GLU A 32 8.53 -17.11 -18.50
C GLU A 32 8.83 -17.71 -19.87
N ARG A 33 9.74 -18.69 -19.93
CA ARG A 33 10.27 -19.22 -21.20
C ARG A 33 9.21 -19.93 -22.04
N LYS A 34 8.20 -20.53 -21.40
CA LYS A 34 7.16 -21.31 -22.09
C LYS A 34 6.13 -20.43 -22.79
N THR A 35 5.76 -19.32 -22.18
CA THR A 35 4.66 -18.46 -22.60
C THR A 35 5.15 -17.15 -23.23
N GLY A 36 6.38 -16.72 -22.92
CA GLY A 36 6.91 -15.41 -23.29
C GLY A 36 6.35 -14.28 -22.42
N GLU A 37 5.55 -14.58 -21.40
CA GLU A 37 4.92 -13.59 -20.53
C GLU A 37 5.94 -12.94 -19.59
N CYS A 38 5.78 -11.64 -19.34
CA CYS A 38 6.69 -10.85 -18.50
C CYS A 38 6.21 -10.77 -17.05
N PHE A 39 7.15 -10.91 -16.12
CA PHE A 39 6.95 -10.89 -14.67
C PHE A 39 8.00 -10.02 -13.99
N ALA A 40 7.79 -9.73 -12.71
CA ALA A 40 8.83 -9.25 -11.82
C ALA A 40 9.35 -10.42 -10.97
N VAL A 41 10.61 -10.39 -10.57
CA VAL A 41 11.19 -11.36 -9.64
C VAL A 41 11.96 -10.65 -8.54
N LYS A 42 11.58 -10.93 -7.29
CA LYS A 42 12.30 -10.50 -6.09
C LYS A 42 13.30 -11.60 -5.73
N GLU A 43 14.59 -11.30 -5.88
CA GLU A 43 15.72 -12.17 -5.56
C GLU A 43 16.28 -11.83 -4.19
N PHE A 44 16.34 -12.83 -3.31
CA PHE A 44 16.97 -12.76 -1.99
C PHE A 44 18.23 -13.62 -1.99
N GLN A 45 19.31 -13.12 -1.39
CA GLN A 45 20.56 -13.86 -1.23
C GLN A 45 20.60 -14.51 0.16
N THR A 46 20.75 -15.84 0.21
CA THR A 46 20.65 -16.61 1.47
C THR A 46 21.92 -16.65 2.30
N GLU A 47 23.03 -16.14 1.76
CA GLU A 47 24.35 -16.14 2.40
C GLU A 47 24.70 -14.81 3.09
N GLU A 48 23.82 -13.80 3.00
CA GLU A 48 24.01 -12.55 3.71
C GLU A 48 23.84 -12.74 5.23
N ALA A 49 24.69 -12.09 6.03
CA ALA A 49 24.78 -12.30 7.48
C ALA A 49 23.47 -12.03 8.27
N ASN A 50 22.52 -11.29 7.68
CA ASN A 50 21.22 -10.96 8.26
C ASN A 50 20.06 -11.77 7.64
N PHE A 51 20.36 -12.83 6.88
CA PHE A 51 19.35 -13.63 6.22
C PHE A 51 18.60 -14.53 7.21
N ASP A 52 17.33 -14.20 7.45
CA ASP A 52 16.40 -15.06 8.18
C ASP A 52 15.45 -15.75 7.20
N ARG A 53 15.67 -17.05 7.01
CA ARG A 53 14.85 -17.88 6.10
C ARG A 53 13.40 -17.96 6.57
N GLU A 54 13.14 -17.93 7.87
CA GLU A 54 11.79 -18.02 8.41
C GLU A 54 10.99 -16.75 8.12
N VAL A 55 11.64 -15.57 8.17
CA VAL A 55 11.02 -14.29 7.82
C VAL A 55 10.55 -14.28 6.37
N ILE A 56 11.40 -14.70 5.43
CA ILE A 56 11.04 -14.72 4.00
C ILE A 56 9.98 -15.79 3.70
N ASN A 57 10.09 -16.96 4.35
CA ASN A 57 9.05 -17.98 4.20
C ASN A 57 7.70 -17.46 4.71
N ASN A 58 7.66 -16.74 5.84
CA ASN A 58 6.44 -16.13 6.34
C ASN A 58 5.90 -15.04 5.39
N GLU A 59 6.77 -14.18 4.82
CA GLU A 59 6.39 -13.23 3.77
C GLU A 59 5.70 -13.94 2.60
N VAL A 60 6.30 -15.00 2.06
CA VAL A 60 5.73 -15.72 0.92
C VAL A 60 4.45 -16.47 1.28
N GLU A 61 4.39 -17.13 2.44
CA GLU A 61 3.18 -17.85 2.85
C GLU A 61 1.99 -16.89 3.08
N ILE A 62 2.24 -15.69 3.62
CA ILE A 62 1.20 -14.65 3.68
C ILE A 62 0.80 -14.26 2.25
N TRP A 63 1.75 -13.86 1.42
CA TRP A 63 1.50 -13.29 0.10
C TRP A 63 0.79 -14.28 -0.84
N ARG A 64 1.14 -15.57 -0.77
CA ARG A 64 0.50 -16.64 -1.55
C ARG A 64 -1.00 -16.79 -1.27
N THR A 65 -1.48 -16.39 -0.10
CA THR A 65 -2.91 -16.44 0.26
C THR A 65 -3.71 -15.22 -0.23
N LEU A 66 -3.06 -14.28 -0.90
CA LEU A 66 -3.63 -13.01 -1.33
C LEU A 66 -3.97 -13.05 -2.83
N GLN A 67 -5.23 -12.75 -3.14
CA GLN A 67 -5.72 -12.57 -4.50
C GLN A 67 -6.69 -11.40 -4.48
N HIS A 68 -6.23 -10.24 -4.95
CA HIS A 68 -7.02 -9.02 -4.99
C HIS A 68 -6.55 -8.14 -6.15
N ARG A 69 -7.49 -7.45 -6.81
CA ARG A 69 -7.17 -6.61 -7.98
C ARG A 69 -6.14 -5.51 -7.67
N ASN A 70 -6.16 -4.98 -6.44
CA ASN A 70 -5.26 -3.94 -5.95
C ASN A 70 -4.07 -4.45 -5.13
N ILE A 71 -3.72 -5.73 -5.24
CA ILE A 71 -2.52 -6.31 -4.64
C ILE A 71 -1.71 -6.99 -5.74
N VAL A 72 -0.39 -6.80 -5.74
CA VAL A 72 0.52 -7.50 -6.65
C VAL A 72 0.42 -9.01 -6.39
N SER A 73 0.11 -9.78 -7.41
CA SER A 73 -0.08 -11.23 -7.26
C SER A 73 1.26 -11.97 -7.19
N LEU A 74 1.37 -12.95 -6.28
CA LEU A 74 2.49 -13.88 -6.25
C LEU A 74 2.20 -15.04 -7.21
N TYR A 75 3.10 -15.26 -8.19
CA TYR A 75 2.94 -16.30 -9.20
C TYR A 75 3.61 -17.62 -8.78
N LYS A 76 4.92 -17.59 -8.53
CA LYS A 76 5.72 -18.79 -8.22
C LYS A 76 6.88 -18.43 -7.29
N ARG A 77 7.38 -19.43 -6.57
CA ARG A 77 8.59 -19.33 -5.73
C ARG A 77 9.58 -20.41 -6.12
N PHE A 78 10.86 -20.05 -6.13
CA PHE A 78 11.97 -20.95 -6.39
C PHE A 78 13.03 -20.85 -5.29
N TYR A 79 13.72 -21.96 -5.06
CA TYR A 79 14.85 -22.06 -4.15
C TYR A 79 16.01 -22.76 -4.87
N GLY A 80 17.23 -22.26 -4.74
CA GLY A 80 18.41 -22.94 -5.26
C GLY A 80 19.66 -22.07 -5.25
N ASN A 81 20.83 -22.71 -5.23
CA ASN A 81 22.14 -22.04 -5.33
C ASN A 81 22.36 -20.88 -4.35
N GLY A 82 21.82 -20.97 -3.12
CA GLY A 82 21.96 -19.88 -2.15
C GLY A 82 21.05 -18.67 -2.42
N HIS A 83 19.97 -18.85 -3.20
CA HIS A 83 19.01 -17.79 -3.51
C HIS A 83 17.56 -18.25 -3.34
N ILE A 84 16.69 -17.26 -3.04
CA ILE A 84 15.23 -17.38 -3.13
C ILE A 84 14.75 -16.42 -4.22
N TRP A 85 13.96 -16.93 -5.17
CA TRP A 85 13.31 -16.09 -6.19
C TRP A 85 11.80 -16.16 -6.01
N VAL A 86 11.18 -15.01 -5.80
CA VAL A 86 9.72 -14.85 -5.73
C VAL A 86 9.26 -14.14 -6.99
N VAL A 87 8.59 -14.87 -7.87
CA VAL A 87 8.03 -14.36 -9.12
C VAL A 87 6.66 -13.74 -8.86
N LEU A 88 6.50 -12.50 -9.27
CA LEU A 88 5.37 -11.62 -9.01
C LEU A 88 4.78 -11.10 -10.33
N GLU A 89 3.52 -10.69 -10.28
CA GLU A 89 2.89 -9.87 -11.32
C GLU A 89 3.77 -8.66 -11.64
N LEU A 90 4.05 -8.42 -12.93
CA LEU A 90 4.71 -7.21 -13.38
C LEU A 90 3.70 -6.10 -13.55
N VAL A 91 3.85 -5.02 -12.78
CA VAL A 91 3.05 -3.80 -12.92
C VAL A 91 3.81 -2.84 -13.84
N ASN A 92 3.24 -2.51 -15.01
CA ASN A 92 3.90 -1.63 -16.00
C ASN A 92 3.66 -0.16 -15.66
N GLY A 93 4.25 0.27 -14.55
CA GLY A 93 3.99 1.54 -13.92
C GLY A 93 5.16 2.05 -13.11
N LYS A 94 4.91 3.09 -12.32
CA LYS A 94 5.88 3.65 -11.37
C LYS A 94 5.35 3.55 -9.95
N THR A 95 6.20 3.80 -8.96
CA THR A 95 5.74 3.93 -7.58
C THR A 95 4.96 5.24 -7.42
N LEU A 96 4.06 5.30 -6.43
CA LEU A 96 3.39 6.53 -6.05
C LEU A 96 4.41 7.59 -5.63
N LEU A 97 5.50 7.18 -4.97
CA LEU A 97 6.59 8.08 -4.60
C LEU A 97 7.22 8.75 -5.82
N ASP A 98 7.50 8.01 -6.90
CA ASP A 98 8.06 8.57 -8.13
C ASP A 98 7.14 9.65 -8.72
N GLU A 99 5.83 9.42 -8.72
CA GLU A 99 4.86 10.39 -9.24
C GLU A 99 4.82 11.66 -8.36
N ILE A 100 4.84 11.50 -7.03
CA ILE A 100 4.91 12.62 -6.07
C ILE A 100 6.20 13.44 -6.27
N VAL A 101 7.36 12.77 -6.39
CA VAL A 101 8.67 13.42 -6.55
C VAL A 101 8.78 14.14 -7.90
N ASN A 102 8.18 13.58 -8.95
CA ASN A 102 8.08 14.22 -10.26
C ASN A 102 7.07 15.39 -10.28
N LYS A 103 6.56 15.80 -9.11
CA LYS A 103 5.67 16.95 -8.89
C LYS A 103 4.37 16.87 -9.67
N ILE A 104 3.86 15.66 -9.87
CA ILE A 104 2.53 15.48 -10.42
C ILE A 104 1.54 15.90 -9.33
N VAL A 105 0.76 16.92 -9.65
CA VAL A 105 -0.33 17.38 -8.79
C VAL A 105 -1.54 16.54 -9.15
N PHE A 106 -1.95 15.68 -8.24
CA PHE A 106 -3.20 14.94 -8.38
C PHE A 106 -4.37 15.86 -8.05
N SER A 107 -5.41 15.81 -8.86
CA SER A 107 -6.69 16.36 -8.46
C SER A 107 -7.24 15.60 -7.25
N GLU A 108 -8.16 16.23 -6.52
CA GLU A 108 -8.82 15.56 -5.40
C GLU A 108 -9.61 14.33 -5.86
N GLU A 109 -10.16 14.35 -7.08
CA GLU A 109 -10.84 13.21 -7.70
C GLU A 109 -9.89 12.04 -8.01
N GLU A 110 -8.73 12.31 -8.60
CA GLU A 110 -7.70 11.28 -8.82
C GLU A 110 -7.21 10.71 -7.49
N THR A 111 -7.02 11.58 -6.49
CA THR A 111 -6.62 11.18 -5.14
C THR A 111 -7.67 10.30 -4.49
N ARG A 112 -8.96 10.65 -4.61
CA ARG A 112 -10.08 9.83 -4.15
C ARG A 112 -10.05 8.44 -4.79
N GLY A 113 -9.96 8.35 -6.12
CA GLY A 113 -9.93 7.07 -6.83
C GLY A 113 -8.71 6.20 -6.52
N MET A 114 -7.55 6.81 -6.22
CA MET A 114 -6.39 6.08 -5.73
C MET A 114 -6.60 5.56 -4.30
N MET A 115 -7.13 6.42 -3.42
CA MET A 115 -7.34 6.11 -2.02
C MET A 115 -8.42 5.06 -1.82
N GLU A 116 -9.50 5.09 -2.60
CA GLU A 116 -10.52 4.05 -2.62
C GLU A 116 -9.87 2.67 -2.87
N GLN A 117 -9.13 2.52 -3.97
CA GLN A 117 -8.45 1.27 -4.33
C GLN A 117 -7.43 0.81 -3.26
N LEU A 118 -6.70 1.75 -2.66
CA LEU A 118 -5.78 1.44 -1.56
C LEU A 118 -6.54 0.92 -0.34
N ILE A 119 -7.61 1.60 0.08
CA ILE A 119 -8.40 1.21 1.25
C ILE A 119 -9.17 -0.10 0.97
N GLU A 120 -9.60 -0.37 -0.26
CA GLU A 120 -10.13 -1.68 -0.67
C GLU A 120 -9.14 -2.81 -0.42
N SER A 121 -7.87 -2.60 -0.81
CA SER A 121 -6.80 -3.58 -0.53
C SER A 121 -6.60 -3.80 0.97
N LEU A 122 -6.63 -2.74 1.78
CA LEU A 122 -6.50 -2.83 3.23
C LEU A 122 -7.71 -3.53 3.86
N LYS A 123 -8.94 -3.21 3.44
CA LYS A 123 -10.16 -3.91 3.88
C LYS A 123 -10.05 -5.41 3.60
N TYR A 124 -9.54 -5.79 2.43
CA TYR A 124 -9.33 -7.19 2.09
C TYR A 124 -8.30 -7.86 3.02
N LEU A 125 -7.15 -7.24 3.27
CA LEU A 125 -6.12 -7.74 4.18
C LEU A 125 -6.64 -7.87 5.62
N HIS A 126 -7.29 -6.82 6.12
CA HIS A 126 -7.80 -6.75 7.50
C HIS A 126 -8.88 -7.80 7.74
N ARG A 127 -9.75 -8.09 6.76
CA ARG A 127 -10.72 -9.20 6.83
C ARG A 127 -10.05 -10.57 6.88
N LYS A 128 -8.84 -10.72 6.31
CA LYS A 128 -8.02 -11.92 6.40
C LYS A 128 -7.13 -11.96 7.66
N ARG A 129 -7.31 -11.01 8.59
CA ARG A 129 -6.50 -10.84 9.80
C ARG A 129 -5.02 -10.60 9.48
N ILE A 130 -4.72 -9.90 8.39
CA ILE A 130 -3.35 -9.54 7.99
C ILE A 130 -3.18 -8.04 8.15
N VAL A 131 -2.12 -7.65 8.86
CA VAL A 131 -1.68 -6.25 9.00
C VAL A 131 -0.44 -6.08 8.12
N HIS A 132 -0.46 -5.09 7.22
CA HIS A 132 0.62 -4.89 6.25
C HIS A 132 1.88 -4.33 6.90
N ARG A 133 1.72 -3.35 7.80
CA ARG A 133 2.76 -2.66 8.58
C ARG A 133 3.76 -1.79 7.79
N ASP A 134 3.87 -1.96 6.47
CA ASP A 134 4.76 -1.14 5.62
C ASP A 134 4.01 -0.37 4.52
N ILE A 135 2.89 0.27 4.88
CA ILE A 135 2.15 1.13 3.96
C ILE A 135 2.93 2.44 3.79
N LYS A 136 3.44 2.68 2.59
CA LYS A 136 4.18 3.89 2.18
C LYS A 136 4.10 4.09 0.68
N ALA A 137 4.41 5.30 0.20
CA ALA A 137 4.33 5.63 -1.21
C ALA A 137 5.23 4.75 -2.12
N ASP A 138 6.35 4.26 -1.59
CA ASP A 138 7.26 3.35 -2.30
C ASP A 138 6.63 1.98 -2.61
N ASN A 139 5.72 1.51 -1.74
CA ASN A 139 5.09 0.19 -1.83
C ASN A 139 3.73 0.24 -2.55
N ILE A 140 3.41 1.36 -3.18
CA ILE A 140 2.19 1.55 -3.95
C ILE A 140 2.60 1.77 -5.40
N LEU A 141 2.20 0.85 -6.28
CA LEU A 141 2.48 0.92 -7.71
C LEU A 141 1.25 1.45 -8.45
N LEU A 142 1.51 2.30 -9.44
CA LEU A 142 0.50 2.95 -10.27
C LEU A 142 0.68 2.54 -11.73
N GLU A 143 -0.33 1.89 -12.31
CA GLU A 143 -0.36 1.51 -13.72
C GLU A 143 -1.57 2.12 -14.42
N LYS A 144 -1.41 2.54 -15.67
CA LYS A 144 -2.55 2.91 -16.53
C LYS A 144 -2.94 1.69 -17.37
N LYS A 145 -4.12 1.14 -17.11
CA LYS A 145 -4.69 0.02 -17.85
C LYS A 145 -5.99 0.46 -18.50
N ASP A 146 -6.08 0.35 -19.82
CA ASP A 146 -7.25 0.76 -20.61
C ASP A 146 -7.70 2.20 -20.32
N GLY A 147 -6.73 3.11 -20.13
CA GLY A 147 -6.97 4.52 -19.80
C GLY A 147 -7.34 4.79 -18.35
N LYS A 148 -7.50 3.77 -17.50
CA LYS A 148 -7.83 3.90 -16.07
C LYS A 148 -6.60 3.71 -15.20
N LEU A 149 -6.51 4.50 -14.13
CA LEU A 149 -5.45 4.37 -13.12
C LEU A 149 -5.76 3.18 -12.19
N VAL A 150 -4.83 2.25 -12.10
CA VAL A 150 -4.90 1.06 -11.25
C VAL A 150 -3.84 1.18 -10.17
N VAL A 151 -4.27 1.03 -8.91
CA VAL A 151 -3.40 1.02 -7.74
C VAL A 151 -3.12 -0.43 -7.33
N LYS A 152 -1.84 -0.76 -7.12
CA LYS A 152 -1.37 -2.08 -6.69
C LYS A 152 -0.48 -1.94 -5.45
N LEU A 153 -0.93 -2.50 -4.32
CA LEU A 153 -0.11 -2.63 -3.12
C LEU A 153 0.87 -3.80 -3.26
N THR A 154 2.11 -3.59 -2.83
CA THR A 154 3.19 -4.59 -2.86
C THR A 154 3.99 -4.58 -1.56
N ASP A 155 4.94 -5.52 -1.48
CA ASP A 155 5.93 -5.71 -0.41
C ASP A 155 5.36 -6.08 0.97
N PHE A 156 5.23 -7.39 1.22
CA PHE A 156 4.67 -7.95 2.44
C PHE A 156 5.74 -8.39 3.46
N GLY A 157 6.99 -7.92 3.34
CA GLY A 157 8.10 -8.36 4.21
C GLY A 157 7.87 -8.09 5.70
N LEU A 158 7.21 -6.98 6.05
CA LEU A 158 6.85 -6.65 7.44
C LEU A 158 5.46 -7.16 7.84
N ALA A 159 4.69 -7.74 6.91
CA ALA A 159 3.33 -8.14 7.16
C ALA A 159 3.25 -9.24 8.22
N ARG A 160 2.17 -9.22 9.00
CA ARG A 160 1.92 -10.22 10.05
C ARG A 160 0.45 -10.63 10.04
N ARG A 161 0.21 -11.92 10.28
CA ARG A 161 -1.12 -12.46 10.52
C ARG A 161 -1.41 -12.38 12.01
N LEU A 162 -2.55 -11.81 12.37
CA LEU A 162 -3.03 -11.76 13.74
C LEU A 162 -3.53 -13.15 14.16
N PRO A 163 -3.31 -13.56 15.42
CA PRO A 163 -3.94 -14.75 15.98
C PRO A 163 -5.46 -14.71 15.86
N ASP A 164 -6.10 -15.88 15.86
CA ASP A 164 -7.56 -15.99 15.76
C ASP A 164 -8.28 -15.47 17.02
N ASP A 165 -7.61 -15.54 18.17
CA ASP A 165 -8.10 -15.14 19.49
C ASP A 165 -7.70 -13.73 19.90
N CYS A 166 -6.90 -13.02 19.10
CA CYS A 166 -6.38 -11.70 19.44
C CYS A 166 -6.31 -10.77 18.23
N ASP A 167 -6.91 -9.57 18.34
CA ASP A 167 -6.92 -8.54 17.29
C ASP A 167 -5.65 -7.68 17.26
N VAL A 168 -4.71 -7.92 18.17
CA VAL A 168 -3.44 -7.20 18.26
C VAL A 168 -2.26 -8.15 18.46
N ILE A 169 -1.07 -7.71 18.09
CA ILE A 169 0.19 -8.43 18.28
C ILE A 169 1.27 -7.48 18.79
N LYS A 170 2.24 -8.02 19.52
CA LYS A 170 3.49 -7.30 19.81
C LYS A 170 4.52 -7.64 18.74
N CYS A 171 5.16 -6.62 18.19
CA CYS A 171 6.25 -6.77 17.23
C CYS A 171 7.20 -5.59 17.35
N THR A 172 8.42 -5.75 16.85
CA THR A 172 9.41 -4.67 16.79
C THR A 172 8.89 -3.51 15.95
N ALA A 173 9.18 -2.27 16.36
CA ALA A 173 8.91 -1.09 15.56
C ALA A 173 9.85 -1.09 14.34
N GLU A 174 9.28 -1.33 13.16
CA GLU A 174 9.99 -1.41 11.88
C GLU A 174 9.19 -0.63 10.84
N GLY A 175 9.89 0.00 9.90
CA GLY A 175 9.29 0.81 8.83
C GLY A 175 9.88 2.22 8.77
N THR A 176 9.40 3.01 7.82
CA THR A 176 9.85 4.40 7.61
C THR A 176 9.18 5.31 8.64
N PRO A 177 9.93 6.10 9.45
CA PRO A 177 9.41 6.84 10.61
C PRO A 177 8.15 7.67 10.35
N LEU A 178 8.07 8.34 9.20
CA LEU A 178 6.94 9.18 8.80
C LEU A 178 5.58 8.44 8.78
N TYR A 179 5.58 7.14 8.48
CA TYR A 179 4.35 6.35 8.33
C TYR A 179 4.03 5.51 9.56
N LEU A 180 4.91 5.52 10.58
CA LEU A 180 4.68 4.76 11.81
C LEU A 180 3.52 5.36 12.61
N ALA A 181 2.62 4.50 13.06
CA ALA A 181 1.54 4.89 13.96
C ALA A 181 2.07 5.10 15.39
N PRO A 182 1.40 5.93 16.22
CA PRO A 182 1.80 6.19 17.60
C PRO A 182 2.01 4.92 18.43
N GLU A 183 1.10 3.96 18.33
CA GLU A 183 1.20 2.68 19.04
C GLU A 183 2.42 1.84 18.62
N THR A 184 2.85 1.94 17.35
CA THR A 184 4.05 1.27 16.87
C THR A 184 5.30 1.90 17.49
N ILE A 185 5.35 3.25 17.54
CA ILE A 185 6.48 4.00 18.13
C ILE A 185 6.60 3.73 19.64
N LEU A 186 5.47 3.65 20.33
CA LEU A 186 5.40 3.36 21.76
C LEU A 186 5.65 1.89 22.10
N ALA A 187 5.85 1.02 21.10
CA ALA A 187 5.97 -0.42 21.25
C ALA A 187 4.75 -1.08 21.94
N ASP A 188 3.58 -0.47 21.77
CA ASP A 188 2.30 -1.05 22.19
C ASP A 188 1.86 -2.17 21.23
N PRO A 189 0.94 -3.06 21.65
CA PRO A 189 0.34 -4.03 20.75
C PRO A 189 -0.34 -3.34 19.56
N ILE A 190 0.01 -3.76 18.35
CA ILE A 190 -0.50 -3.20 17.11
C ILE A 190 -1.58 -4.09 16.50
N GLY A 191 -2.48 -3.50 15.73
CA GLY A 191 -3.48 -4.19 14.93
C GLY A 191 -3.69 -3.51 13.58
N PRO A 192 -4.80 -3.80 12.88
CA PRO A 192 -5.08 -3.24 11.54
C PRO A 192 -5.08 -1.71 11.46
N ALA A 193 -5.30 -1.03 12.60
CA ALA A 193 -5.33 0.42 12.69
C ALA A 193 -4.02 1.08 12.24
N VAL A 194 -2.85 0.42 12.38
CA VAL A 194 -1.56 1.01 11.96
C VAL A 194 -1.50 1.27 10.46
N ASP A 195 -2.10 0.39 9.65
CA ASP A 195 -2.17 0.57 8.20
C ASP A 195 -3.06 1.77 7.84
N ILE A 196 -4.11 2.02 8.63
CA ILE A 196 -5.01 3.17 8.42
C ILE A 196 -4.32 4.50 8.76
N TRP A 197 -3.47 4.52 9.78
CA TRP A 197 -2.66 5.70 10.08
C TRP A 197 -1.74 6.05 8.92
N ALA A 198 -0.98 5.06 8.43
CA ALA A 198 -0.09 5.23 7.30
C ALA A 198 -0.85 5.64 6.02
N CYS A 199 -2.04 5.08 5.80
CA CYS A 199 -2.95 5.49 4.73
C CYS A 199 -3.40 6.96 4.87
N GLY A 200 -3.66 7.43 6.09
CA GLY A 200 -3.95 8.83 6.37
C GLY A 200 -2.79 9.78 6.08
N VAL A 201 -1.55 9.34 6.35
CA VAL A 201 -0.33 10.08 5.98
C VAL A 201 -0.21 10.22 4.46
N ILE A 202 -0.50 9.15 3.71
CA ILE A 202 -0.52 9.17 2.24
C ILE A 202 -1.61 10.12 1.73
N LEU A 203 -2.84 10.01 2.23
CA LEU A 203 -3.95 10.90 1.85
C LEU A 203 -3.57 12.37 2.06
N PHE A 204 -3.03 12.70 3.23
CA PHE A 204 -2.56 14.06 3.54
C PHE A 204 -1.52 14.52 2.51
N LEU A 205 -0.52 13.68 2.24
CA LEU A 205 0.55 14.00 1.29
C LEU A 205 0.02 14.24 -0.13
N LEU A 206 -0.95 13.44 -0.58
CA LEU A 206 -1.54 13.58 -1.92
C LEU A 206 -2.39 14.84 -2.05
N LEU A 207 -3.10 15.24 -1.00
CA LEU A 207 -3.96 16.43 -1.02
C LEU A 207 -3.17 17.74 -1.08
N VAL A 208 -2.03 17.83 -0.39
CA VAL A 208 -1.34 19.12 -0.20
C VAL A 208 0.16 19.11 -0.50
N GLY A 209 0.75 17.97 -0.81
CA GLY A 209 2.15 17.86 -1.28
C GLY A 209 3.22 17.97 -0.18
N TYR A 210 2.84 17.94 1.09
CA TYR A 210 3.77 17.86 2.23
C TYR A 210 3.22 16.91 3.31
N PRO A 211 4.08 16.30 4.14
CA PRO A 211 3.64 15.36 5.16
C PRO A 211 2.94 16.05 6.34
N PRO A 212 2.03 15.35 7.05
CA PRO A 212 1.38 15.89 8.26
C PRO A 212 2.37 16.16 9.40
N PHE A 213 3.42 15.33 9.51
CA PHE A 213 4.46 15.44 10.52
C PHE A 213 5.81 15.63 9.83
N TRP A 214 6.60 16.58 10.32
CA TRP A 214 7.94 16.81 9.78
C TRP A 214 8.86 17.38 10.84
N HIS A 215 10.03 16.76 10.96
CA HIS A 215 11.17 17.31 11.69
C HIS A 215 12.46 16.70 11.12
N SER A 216 13.58 17.42 11.14
CA SER A 216 14.87 16.93 10.63
C SER A 216 15.56 15.89 11.53
N ASP A 217 15.07 15.75 12.75
CA ASP A 217 15.49 14.78 13.76
C ASP A 217 14.34 13.79 13.98
N ASP A 218 14.63 12.50 13.73
CA ASP A 218 13.65 11.42 13.81
C ASP A 218 13.00 11.28 15.18
N ARG A 219 13.71 11.56 16.28
CA ARG A 219 13.13 11.47 17.63
C ARG A 219 12.06 12.53 17.84
N LYS A 220 12.31 13.74 17.34
CA LYS A 220 11.35 14.84 17.39
C LYS A 220 10.18 14.61 16.43
N LEU A 221 10.43 14.02 15.26
CA LEU A 221 9.37 13.58 14.34
C LEU A 221 8.46 12.56 15.04
N MET A 222 9.04 11.53 15.67
CA MET A 222 8.31 10.53 16.42
C MET A 222 7.50 11.13 17.58
N LEU A 223 8.03 12.15 18.26
CA LEU A 223 7.29 12.87 19.31
C LEU A 223 6.04 13.56 18.75
N LEU A 224 6.16 14.28 17.63
CA LEU A 224 5.02 14.91 16.96
C LEU A 224 3.95 13.90 16.56
N ILE A 225 4.37 12.72 16.07
CA ILE A 225 3.49 11.61 15.71
C ILE A 225 2.73 11.11 16.94
N VAL A 226 3.45 10.82 18.04
CA VAL A 226 2.87 10.31 19.29
C VAL A 226 1.88 11.31 19.90
N GLU A 227 2.18 12.60 19.82
CA GLU A 227 1.29 13.67 20.27
C GLU A 227 0.10 13.89 19.31
N GLY A 228 0.15 13.36 18.09
CA GLY A 228 -0.83 13.62 17.04
C GLY A 228 -0.83 15.09 16.60
N CYS A 229 0.30 15.79 16.73
CA CYS A 229 0.41 17.21 16.50
C CYS A 229 0.70 17.51 15.02
N TYR A 230 -0.36 17.72 14.24
CA TYR A 230 -0.30 18.24 12.88
C TYR A 230 -1.28 19.42 12.73
N SER A 231 -1.11 20.21 11.68
CA SER A 231 -1.99 21.34 11.39
C SER A 231 -2.48 21.30 9.95
N LEU A 232 -3.56 22.04 9.68
CA LEU A 232 -4.11 22.24 8.34
C LEU A 232 -4.00 23.74 7.95
N PRO A 233 -2.80 24.26 7.64
CA PRO A 233 -2.62 25.66 7.26
C PRO A 233 -3.51 26.08 6.08
N ALA A 234 -4.27 27.15 6.27
CA ALA A 234 -5.20 27.72 5.28
C ALA A 234 -4.60 27.83 3.86
N ARG A 235 -3.35 28.31 3.76
CA ARG A 235 -2.61 28.46 2.49
C ARG A 235 -2.57 27.21 1.60
N TYR A 236 -2.70 26.01 2.17
CA TYR A 236 -2.73 24.75 1.43
C TYR A 236 -4.10 24.06 1.49
N TRP A 237 -4.83 24.23 2.59
CA TRP A 237 -6.05 23.47 2.87
C TRP A 237 -7.35 24.20 2.52
N ASP A 238 -7.32 25.50 2.20
CA ASP A 238 -8.54 26.26 1.86
C ASP A 238 -9.26 25.72 0.62
N ARG A 239 -8.51 25.08 -0.29
CA ARG A 239 -9.05 24.50 -1.54
C ARG A 239 -9.41 23.02 -1.44
N VAL A 240 -9.06 22.36 -0.34
CA VAL A 240 -9.37 20.96 -0.09
C VAL A 240 -10.79 20.87 0.47
N SER A 241 -11.57 19.89 0.02
CA SER A 241 -12.94 19.72 0.53
C SER A 241 -12.98 19.43 2.03
N ASP A 242 -14.10 19.76 2.67
CA ASP A 242 -14.27 19.50 4.10
C ASP A 242 -14.40 17.99 4.40
N ASP A 243 -14.97 17.21 3.49
CA ASP A 243 -15.03 15.75 3.63
C ASP A 243 -13.64 15.11 3.53
N ALA A 244 -12.75 15.62 2.68
CA ALA A 244 -11.36 15.16 2.63
C ALA A 244 -10.64 15.44 3.95
N LYS A 245 -10.80 16.65 4.49
CA LYS A 245 -10.25 17.05 5.79
C LYS A 245 -10.81 16.18 6.91
N ASP A 246 -12.10 15.86 6.89
CA ASP A 246 -12.73 15.00 7.89
C ASP A 246 -12.17 13.58 7.84
N LEU A 247 -12.02 12.99 6.65
CA LEU A 247 -11.45 11.65 6.50
C LEU A 247 -10.00 11.60 7.01
N VAL A 248 -9.17 12.59 6.66
CA VAL A 248 -7.80 12.72 7.19
C VAL A 248 -7.81 12.73 8.72
N LYS A 249 -8.67 13.54 9.34
CA LYS A 249 -8.77 13.61 10.81
C LYS A 249 -9.21 12.29 11.44
N ARG A 250 -10.05 11.51 10.77
CA ARG A 250 -10.50 10.19 11.23
C ARG A 250 -9.45 9.09 11.07
N MET A 251 -8.54 9.24 10.10
CA MET A 251 -7.40 8.33 9.90
C MET A 251 -6.22 8.66 10.84
N LEU A 252 -5.91 9.94 11.04
CA LEU A 252 -4.83 10.42 11.89
C LEU A 252 -5.27 10.62 13.35
N VAL A 253 -5.90 9.59 13.92
CA VAL A 253 -6.30 9.54 15.34
C VAL A 253 -5.27 8.75 16.13
N VAL A 254 -4.73 9.34 17.20
CA VAL A 254 -3.69 8.72 18.04
C VAL A 254 -4.17 7.41 18.65
N TYR A 255 -5.36 7.40 19.24
CA TYR A 255 -5.91 6.20 19.88
C TYR A 255 -6.44 5.20 18.84
N PRO A 256 -5.86 3.99 18.72
CA PRO A 256 -6.17 3.07 17.61
C PRO A 256 -7.63 2.63 17.58
N HIS A 257 -8.26 2.44 18.74
CA HIS A 257 -9.67 2.04 18.86
C HIS A 257 -10.67 3.14 18.45
N LYS A 258 -10.23 4.40 18.38
CA LYS A 258 -11.03 5.54 17.87
C LYS A 258 -10.75 5.83 16.40
N ARG A 259 -9.66 5.29 15.86
CA ARG A 259 -9.28 5.45 14.45
C ARG A 259 -10.30 4.75 13.56
N VAL A 260 -10.61 5.35 12.42
CA VAL A 260 -11.52 4.77 11.44
C VAL A 260 -10.98 3.41 10.95
N THR A 261 -11.86 2.47 10.64
CA THR A 261 -11.46 1.19 10.02
C THR A 261 -11.49 1.33 8.50
N ALA A 262 -10.80 0.44 7.76
CA ALA A 262 -10.87 0.44 6.29
C ALA A 262 -12.33 0.35 5.78
N PHE A 263 -13.16 -0.46 6.44
CA PHE A 263 -14.58 -0.55 6.13
C PHE A 263 -15.30 0.80 6.30
N LYS A 264 -15.13 1.47 7.45
CA LYS A 264 -15.78 2.76 7.70
C LYS A 264 -15.23 3.87 6.80
N ALA A 265 -13.95 3.82 6.45
CA ALA A 265 -13.31 4.79 5.55
C ALA A 265 -13.86 4.70 4.12
N LEU A 266 -14.14 3.48 3.61
CA LEU A 266 -14.78 3.30 2.29
C LEU A 266 -16.23 3.78 2.25
N ASN A 267 -16.92 3.83 3.39
CA ASN A 267 -18.29 4.35 3.48
C ASN A 267 -18.30 5.81 3.96
N HIS A 268 -17.15 6.50 3.92
CA HIS A 268 -17.08 7.91 4.27
C HIS A 268 -17.57 8.75 3.07
N PRO A 269 -18.32 9.85 3.30
CA PRO A 269 -18.84 10.73 2.23
C PRO A 269 -17.80 11.09 1.16
N TRP A 270 -16.58 11.44 1.59
CA TRP A 270 -15.47 11.73 0.68
C TRP A 270 -15.14 10.61 -0.32
N ILE A 271 -15.38 9.34 0.02
CA ILE A 271 -15.18 8.18 -0.88
C ILE A 271 -16.49 7.81 -1.58
N SER A 272 -17.60 7.71 -0.83
CA SER A 272 -18.87 7.15 -1.31
C SER A 272 -19.72 8.07 -2.17
N ASP A 273 -19.65 9.39 -1.98
CA ASP A 273 -20.61 10.34 -2.58
C ASP A 273 -20.36 10.63 -4.06
N PHE A 274 -19.44 9.90 -4.69
CA PHE A 274 -19.15 10.03 -6.12
C PHE A 274 -20.06 9.16 -7.00
N GLU A 275 -20.81 8.20 -6.44
CA GLU A 275 -21.76 7.40 -7.23
C GLU A 275 -23.12 8.08 -7.48
N GLU A 276 -23.48 9.19 -6.81
CA GLU A 276 -24.84 9.77 -6.91
C GLU A 276 -24.99 11.04 -7.77
N ASN A 277 -23.93 11.63 -8.33
CA ASN A 277 -24.05 12.93 -9.03
C ASN A 277 -23.67 12.96 -10.52
N VAL A 278 -23.45 11.81 -11.16
CA VAL A 278 -23.08 11.79 -12.60
C VAL A 278 -24.30 11.58 -13.53
N ASP A 279 -25.44 11.06 -13.04
CA ASP A 279 -26.60 10.76 -13.91
C ASP A 279 -27.82 11.69 -13.78
N GLU A 280 -27.99 12.47 -12.70
CA GLU A 280 -29.16 13.36 -12.57
C GLU A 280 -29.02 14.71 -13.32
N GLY A 281 -27.80 15.16 -13.58
CA GLY A 281 -27.55 16.43 -14.29
C GLY A 281 -27.80 16.36 -15.80
N ILE A 282 -27.53 15.22 -16.43
CA ILE A 282 -27.65 15.05 -17.89
C ILE A 282 -29.10 14.77 -18.29
N GLU A 283 -29.84 13.96 -17.54
CA GLU A 283 -31.27 13.72 -17.83
C GLU A 283 -32.13 14.98 -17.64
N THR A 284 -31.81 15.80 -16.63
CA THR A 284 -32.57 17.03 -16.35
C THR A 284 -32.31 18.10 -17.43
N PHE A 285 -31.10 18.15 -18.02
CA PHE A 285 -30.80 19.04 -19.14
C PHE A 285 -31.41 18.53 -20.46
N ALA A 286 -31.40 17.23 -20.70
CA ALA A 286 -31.99 16.62 -21.90
C ALA A 286 -33.53 16.74 -21.94
N ARG A 287 -34.24 16.58 -20.81
CA ARG A 287 -35.70 16.77 -20.74
C ARG A 287 -36.15 18.21 -21.00
N ASN A 288 -35.30 19.19 -20.68
CA ASN A 288 -35.58 20.61 -20.90
C ASN A 288 -35.30 21.11 -22.33
N LEU A 289 -34.61 20.32 -23.16
CA LEU A 289 -34.35 20.60 -24.57
C LEU A 289 -35.40 19.99 -25.52
N VAL A 290 -36.10 18.94 -25.10
CA VAL A 290 -37.14 18.27 -25.91
C VAL A 290 -38.55 18.86 -25.67
N SER A 291 -38.68 19.78 -24.70
CA SER A 291 -39.94 20.44 -24.36
C SER A 291 -40.03 21.92 -24.80
N ARG A 292 -39.21 22.33 -25.79
CA ARG A 292 -39.33 23.63 -26.48
C ARG A 292 -39.48 23.46 -27.98
#